data_AF-A0A384IPR4-F1
#
_entry.id   AF-A0A384IPR4-F1
#
_cell.length_a   1.000
_cell.length_b   1.000
_cell.length_c   1.000
_cell.angle_alpha   90.00
_cell.angle_beta   90.00
_cell.angle_gamma   90.00
#
_symmetry.space_group_name_H-M   'P 1'
#
loop_
_entity.id
_entity.type
_entity.pdbx_description
1 polymer ?
#
loop_
_entity_poly.entity_id
_entity_poly.type
_entity_poly.pdbx_seq_one_letter_code
_entity_poly.pdbx_strand_id
1 'polypeptide(L)'
;MPAHPLPPLTAETTHEEVRERISAVWRDLFAEPGLRIEDDDNFFSLGASSLLAMRMVTVLSEELDVPLSMLAVVENPTLGGLVRHVRELSAAGSDREVGEL
;
A
#
# COMPACT_ATOMS: atom_id res chain seq x y z
N MET A 1 -12.77 -18.88 1.64
CA MET A 1 -12.52 -17.92 0.54
C MET A 1 -11.17 -18.32 -0.05
N PRO A 2 -11.03 -18.58 -1.37
CA PRO A 2 -9.70 -18.90 -1.91
C PRO A 2 -8.83 -17.65 -1.86
N ALA A 3 -7.64 -17.76 -1.26
CA ALA A 3 -6.59 -16.77 -1.39
C ALA A 3 -6.13 -16.82 -2.86
N HIS A 4 -6.63 -15.90 -3.68
CA HIS A 4 -6.10 -15.73 -5.03
C HIS A 4 -4.68 -15.15 -4.87
N PRO A 5 -3.64 -15.78 -5.42
CA PRO A 5 -2.34 -15.13 -5.49
C PRO A 5 -2.51 -13.87 -6.35
N LEU A 6 -2.22 -12.70 -5.77
CA LEU A 6 -2.32 -11.44 -6.46
C LEU A 6 -1.45 -11.45 -7.73
N PRO A 7 -2.00 -11.11 -8.91
CA PRO A 7 -1.21 -10.95 -10.11
C PRO A 7 -0.14 -9.85 -9.94
N PRO A 8 0.94 -9.88 -10.74
CA PRO A 8 1.92 -8.80 -10.77
C PRO A 8 1.24 -7.50 -11.23
N LEU A 9 1.63 -6.38 -10.63
CA LEU A 9 1.10 -5.06 -10.93
C LEU A 9 1.39 -4.72 -12.39
N THR A 10 0.34 -4.51 -13.18
CA THR A 10 0.45 -4.01 -14.56
C THR A 10 0.00 -2.55 -14.59
N ALA A 11 0.17 -1.86 -15.71
CA ALA A 11 -0.33 -0.49 -15.91
C ALA A 11 -1.86 -0.35 -15.70
N GLU A 12 -2.59 -1.46 -15.61
CA GLU A 12 -4.03 -1.54 -15.34
C GLU A 12 -4.37 -1.82 -13.86
N THR A 13 -3.40 -1.74 -12.94
CA THR A 13 -3.60 -2.04 -11.52
C THR A 13 -4.78 -1.23 -10.96
N THR A 14 -5.85 -1.94 -10.61
CA THR A 14 -7.11 -1.39 -10.13
C THR A 14 -6.98 -0.95 -8.68
N HIS A 15 -7.85 -0.04 -8.25
CA HIS A 15 -7.94 0.38 -6.84
C HIS A 15 -8.10 -0.82 -5.88
N GLU A 16 -8.83 -1.85 -6.29
CA GLU A 16 -9.00 -3.10 -5.55
C GLU A 16 -7.68 -3.85 -5.35
N GLU A 17 -6.81 -3.90 -6.36
CA GLU A 17 -5.53 -4.64 -6.29
C GLU A 17 -4.54 -3.96 -5.36
N VAL A 18 -4.43 -2.62 -5.44
CA VAL A 18 -3.61 -1.84 -4.50
C VAL A 18 -4.14 -1.97 -3.08
N ARG A 19 -5.47 -1.91 -2.90
CA ARG A 19 -6.12 -2.13 -1.61
C ARG A 19 -5.78 -3.51 -1.06
N GLU A 20 -5.91 -4.56 -1.87
CA GLU A 20 -5.65 -5.92 -1.42
C GLU A 20 -4.18 -6.08 -1.01
N ARG A 21 -3.23 -5.55 -1.79
CA ARG A 21 -1.79 -5.58 -1.45
C ARG A 21 -1.50 -4.88 -0.13
N ILE A 22 -1.99 -3.66 0.06
CA ILE A 22 -1.79 -2.92 1.31
C ILE A 22 -2.42 -3.68 2.49
N SER A 23 -3.64 -4.21 2.31
CA SER A 23 -4.31 -5.01 3.34
C SER A 23 -3.55 -6.28 3.69
N ALA A 24 -2.91 -6.93 2.71
CA ALA A 24 -2.09 -8.12 2.94
C ALA A 24 -0.84 -7.78 3.77
N VAL A 25 -0.16 -6.67 3.45
CA VAL A 25 0.98 -6.18 4.23
C VAL A 25 0.56 -5.84 5.65
N TRP A 26 -0.58 -5.18 5.85
CA TRP A 26 -1.09 -4.89 7.20
C TRP A 26 -1.33 -6.17 7.99
N ARG A 27 -2.00 -7.18 7.40
CA ARG A 27 -2.24 -8.47 8.06
C ARG A 27 -0.95 -9.18 8.44
N ASP A 28 0.08 -9.13 7.59
CA ASP A 28 1.40 -9.70 7.88
C ASP A 28 2.09 -8.96 9.04
N LEU A 29 2.04 -7.63 9.02
CA LEU A 29 2.64 -6.77 10.05
C LEU A 29 1.97 -6.91 11.42
N PHE A 30 0.65 -7.04 11.45
CA PHE A 30 -0.11 -7.29 12.68
C PHE A 30 -0.09 -8.77 13.10
N ALA A 31 0.45 -9.67 12.27
CA ALA A 31 0.39 -11.12 12.46
C ALA A 31 -1.05 -11.66 12.64
N GLU A 32 -2.02 -10.98 12.04
CA GLU A 32 -3.45 -11.30 12.13
C GLU A 32 -4.05 -11.53 10.73
N PRO A 33 -3.90 -12.75 10.16
CA PRO A 33 -4.36 -13.06 8.80
C PRO A 33 -5.87 -12.98 8.60
N GLY A 34 -6.65 -12.85 9.68
CA GLY A 34 -8.11 -12.66 9.67
C GLY A 34 -8.58 -11.23 9.93
N LEU A 35 -7.67 -10.26 10.09
CA LEU A 35 -8.04 -8.89 10.36
C LEU A 35 -8.80 -8.32 9.15
N ARG A 36 -10.04 -7.89 9.40
CA ARG A 36 -10.85 -7.14 8.44
C ARG A 36 -10.38 -5.69 8.50
N ILE A 37 -9.94 -5.18 7.37
CA ILE A 37 -9.46 -3.80 7.22
C ILE A 37 -10.38 -3.14 6.21
N GLU A 38 -11.05 -2.07 6.63
CA GLU A 38 -11.93 -1.25 5.81
C GLU A 38 -11.20 0.03 5.35
N ASP A 39 -11.77 0.76 4.39
CA ASP A 39 -11.13 1.94 3.79
C ASP A 39 -10.84 3.04 4.83
N ASP A 40 -11.70 3.15 5.85
CA ASP A 40 -11.59 4.11 6.95
C ASP A 40 -10.73 3.61 8.13
N ASP A 41 -10.25 2.35 8.09
CA ASP A 41 -9.40 1.81 9.16
C ASP A 41 -8.04 2.52 9.15
N ASN A 42 -7.67 3.01 10.33
CA ASN A 42 -6.43 3.74 10.55
C ASN A 42 -5.35 2.81 11.13
N PHE A 43 -4.19 2.77 10.47
CA PHE A 43 -3.07 1.92 10.83
C PHE A 43 -2.64 2.10 12.29
N PHE A 44 -2.55 3.35 12.76
CA PHE A 44 -2.15 3.67 14.13
C PHE A 44 -3.28 3.34 15.13
N SER A 45 -4.54 3.48 14.74
CA SER A 45 -5.68 3.12 15.59
C SER A 45 -5.81 1.62 15.80
N LEU A 46 -5.34 0.80 14.85
CA LEU A 46 -5.25 -0.66 14.97
C LEU A 46 -4.11 -1.12 15.90
N GLY A 47 -3.29 -0.20 16.43
CA GLY A 47 -2.20 -0.52 17.34
C GLY A 47 -0.83 -0.60 16.65
N ALA A 48 -0.67 -0.05 15.45
CA ALA A 48 0.64 0.01 14.82
C ALA A 48 1.64 0.85 15.63
N SER A 49 2.87 0.36 15.69
CA SER A 49 4.01 1.08 16.25
C SER A 49 4.81 1.80 15.15
N SER A 50 5.63 2.77 15.52
CA SER A 50 6.52 3.47 14.58
C SER A 50 7.43 2.51 13.79
N LEU A 51 7.83 1.39 14.41
CA LEU A 51 8.63 0.35 13.75
C LEU A 51 7.81 -0.41 12.69
N LEU A 52 6.55 -0.74 12.99
CA LEU A 52 5.65 -1.36 12.02
C LEU A 52 5.37 -0.41 10.85
N ALA A 53 5.19 0.88 11.12
CA ALA A 53 4.99 1.89 10.08
C ALA A 53 6.23 2.03 9.17
N MET A 54 7.44 2.08 9.75
CA MET A 54 8.67 2.08 8.94
C MET A 54 8.79 0.81 8.08
N ARG A 55 8.51 -0.37 8.66
CA ARG A 55 8.54 -1.63 7.92
C ARG A 55 7.50 -1.65 6.79
N MET A 56 6.30 -1.13 7.05
CA MET A 56 5.25 -1.00 6.05
C MET A 56 5.69 -0.13 4.89
N VAL A 57 6.31 1.03 5.16
CA VAL A 57 6.82 1.92 4.11
C VAL A 57 7.81 1.18 3.23
N THR A 58 8.78 0.47 3.82
CA THR A 58 9.78 -0.30 3.07
C THR A 58 9.13 -1.38 2.20
N VAL A 59 8.30 -2.25 2.78
CA VAL A 59 7.66 -3.35 2.05
C VAL A 59 6.77 -2.83 0.93
N LEU A 60 5.93 -1.83 1.19
CA LEU A 60 5.03 -1.27 0.17
C LEU A 60 5.79 -0.56 -0.94
N SER A 61 6.88 0.16 -0.62
CA SER A 61 7.70 0.83 -1.63
C SER A 61 8.34 -0.17 -2.57
N GLU A 62 8.85 -1.28 -2.04
CA GLU A 62 9.48 -2.36 -2.81
C GLU A 62 8.46 -3.19 -3.60
N GLU A 63 7.32 -3.54 -3.02
CA GLU A 63 6.31 -4.36 -3.69
C GLU A 63 5.56 -3.62 -4.80
N LEU A 64 5.37 -2.31 -4.64
CA LEU A 64 4.59 -1.49 -5.56
C LEU A 64 5.47 -0.64 -6.49
N ASP A 65 6.79 -0.68 -6.32
CA ASP A 65 7.78 0.14 -7.03
C ASP A 65 7.44 1.64 -7.01
N VAL A 66 6.99 2.13 -5.84
CA VAL A 66 6.63 3.54 -5.63
C VAL A 66 7.48 4.17 -4.54
N PRO A 67 7.82 5.47 -4.65
CA PRO A 67 8.55 6.19 -3.62
C PRO A 67 7.63 6.58 -2.46
N LEU A 68 7.14 5.60 -1.69
CA LEU A 68 6.31 5.86 -0.52
C LEU A 68 7.17 6.39 0.63
N SER A 69 6.69 7.44 1.31
CA SER A 69 7.41 8.05 2.44
C SER A 69 6.66 7.85 3.75
N MET A 70 7.39 7.86 4.87
CA MET A 70 6.79 7.82 6.21
C MET A 70 5.86 9.02 6.44
N LEU A 71 6.15 10.18 5.84
CA LEU A 71 5.27 11.35 5.90
C LEU A 71 3.91 11.03 5.27
N ALA A 72 3.89 10.40 4.09
CA ALA A 72 2.66 10.01 3.42
C ALA A 72 1.79 9.06 4.27
N VAL A 73 2.41 8.14 5.02
CA VAL A 73 1.72 7.24 5.95
C VAL A 73 1.11 7.98 7.13
N VAL A 74 1.78 9.01 7.65
CA VAL A 74 1.25 9.81 8.75
C VAL A 74 0.14 10.75 8.28
N GLU A 75 0.26 11.32 7.07
CA GLU A 75 -0.75 12.18 6.47
C GLU A 75 -1.99 11.41 6.00
N ASN A 76 -1.78 10.19 5.50
CA ASN A 76 -2.83 9.28 5.04
C ASN A 76 -2.77 7.98 5.85
N PRO A 77 -3.15 8.00 7.13
CA PRO A 77 -3.03 6.82 7.99
C PRO A 77 -4.12 5.77 7.75
N THR A 78 -5.10 6.08 6.90
CA THR A 78 -6.18 5.15 6.53
C THR A 78 -5.83 4.32 5.32
N LEU A 79 -6.43 3.12 5.21
CA LEU A 79 -6.25 2.26 4.05
C LEU A 79 -6.64 2.99 2.75
N GLY A 80 -7.81 3.63 2.72
CA GLY A 80 -8.29 4.36 1.54
C GLY A 80 -7.39 5.53 1.14
N GLY A 81 -6.86 6.24 2.12
CA GLY A 81 -5.89 7.32 1.91
C GLY A 81 -4.60 6.82 1.28
N LEU A 82 -4.03 5.73 1.81
CA LEU A 82 -2.82 5.11 1.25
C LEU A 82 -3.06 4.58 -0.16
N VAL A 83 -4.17 3.87 -0.39
CA VAL A 83 -4.50 3.32 -1.72
C VAL A 83 -4.56 4.44 -2.75
N ARG A 84 -5.25 5.54 -2.43
CA ARG A 84 -5.31 6.70 -3.32
C ARG A 84 -3.93 7.27 -3.59
N HIS A 85 -3.15 7.51 -2.54
CA HIS A 85 -1.84 8.14 -2.67
C HIS A 85 -0.86 7.28 -3.49
N VAL A 86 -0.82 5.97 -3.23
CA VAL A 86 -0.01 5.01 -4.01
C VAL A 86 -0.40 5.03 -5.48
N ARG A 87 -1.70 5.08 -5.80
CA ARG A 87 -2.15 5.16 -7.20
C ARG A 87 -1.72 6.46 -7.86
N GLU A 88 -1.78 7.57 -7.14
CA GLU A 88 -1.29 8.87 -7.64
C GLU A 88 0.22 8.80 -7.93
N LEU A 89 1.01 8.15 -7.06
CA LEU A 89 2.45 7.94 -7.26
C LEU A 89 2.77 7.02 -8.46
N SER A 90 2.05 5.91 -8.60
CA SER A 90 2.24 4.96 -9.71
C SER A 90 1.88 5.58 -11.07
N ALA A 91 0.79 6.37 -11.11
CA ALA A 91 0.40 7.12 -12.30
C ALA A 91 1.44 8.20 -12.66
N ALA A 92 2.01 8.89 -11.66
CA ALA A 92 3.05 9.90 -11.87
C ALA A 92 4.41 9.29 -12.26
N GLY A 93 4.72 8.06 -11.82
CA GLY A 93 5.92 7.32 -12.20
C GLY A 93 5.87 6.84 -13.66
N SER A 94 4.71 6.36 -14.11
CA SER A 94 4.51 5.91 -15.50
C SER A 94 4.65 7.02 -16.55
N ASP A 95 4.42 8.28 -16.17
CA ASP A 95 4.58 9.43 -17.06
C ASP A 95 6.07 9.83 -17.27
N ARG A 96 6.98 9.33 -16.41
CA ARG A 96 8.39 9.77 -16.38
C ARG A 96 9.37 8.91 -17.19
N GLU A 97 8.90 7.83 -17.82
CA GLU A 97 9.74 6.93 -18.64
C GLU A 97 9.80 7.30 -20.14
N VAL A 98 9.36 8.51 -20.53
CA VAL A 98 9.46 8.99 -21.91
C VAL A 98 10.52 10.09 -22.04
N GLY A 99 11.78 9.75 -21.86
CA GLY A 99 12.85 10.62 -22.32
C GLY A 99 14.19 10.43 -21.64
N GLU A 100 15.00 9.53 -22.18
CA GLU A 100 16.45 9.74 -22.32
C GLU A 100 16.88 9.08 -23.64
N LEU A 101 17.37 9.92 -24.57
CA LEU A 101 17.85 9.61 -25.92
C LEU A 101 19.35 9.31 -25.90
#